data_AF-V9Z449-F1
#
_entry.id   AF-V9Z449-F1
#
_cell.length_a   1.000
_cell.length_b   1.000
_cell.length_c   1.000
_cell.angle_alpha   90.00
_cell.angle_beta   90.00
_cell.angle_gamma   90.00
#
_symmetry.space_group_name_H-M   'P 1'
#
loop_
_entity.id
_entity.type
_entity.pdbx_description
1 polymer ?
#
loop_
_entity_poly.entity_id
_entity_poly.type
_entity_poly.pdbx_seq_one_letter_code
_entity_poly.pdbx_strand_id
1 'polypeptide(L)' 'MEPALTQLAKLTANETHRLDRAIVAISVNPALGTEVPGTLLRDYVDEIDGVRVIYYVTALGSITIVAYVEA' A
#
# COMPACT_ATOMS: atom_id res chain seq x y z
N MET A 1 -11.41 -7.07 15.41
CA MET A 1 -10.87 -6.64 14.11
C MET A 1 -11.72 -5.48 13.64
N GLU A 2 -11.16 -4.27 13.61
CA GLU A 2 -11.85 -3.12 12.99
C GLU A 2 -11.85 -3.27 11.46
N PRO A 3 -12.92 -2.88 10.75
CA PRO A 3 -12.95 -2.90 9.28
C PRO A 3 -11.94 -1.91 8.70
N ALA A 4 -11.29 -2.27 7.58
CA ALA A 4 -10.33 -1.41 6.88
C ALA A 4 -10.91 -0.02 6.51
N LEU A 5 -12.22 0.05 6.26
CA LEU A 5 -12.96 1.31 6.02
C LEU A 5 -12.91 2.28 7.21
N THR A 6 -12.91 1.77 8.44
CA THR A 6 -12.86 2.58 9.67
C THR A 6 -11.45 3.12 9.94
N GLN A 7 -10.42 2.41 9.50
CA GLN A 7 -9.05 2.94 9.50
C GLN A 7 -8.87 4.04 8.45
N LEU A 8 -9.49 3.88 7.27
CA LEU A 8 -9.43 4.88 6.20
C LEU A 8 -10.04 6.24 6.63
N ALA A 9 -11.11 6.21 7.43
CA ALA A 9 -11.77 7.42 7.93
C ALA A 9 -10.96 8.18 9.00
N LYS A 10 -9.90 7.57 9.56
CA LYS A 10 -8.99 8.19 10.53
C LYS A 10 -7.78 8.84 9.86
N LEU A 11 -7.61 8.66 8.55
CA LEU A 11 -6.51 9.26 7.79
C LEU A 11 -6.74 10.77 7.67
N THR A 12 -5.76 11.55 8.10
CA THR A 12 -5.75 13.00 7.89
C THR A 12 -5.48 13.30 6.41
N ALA A 13 -5.88 14.48 5.93
CA ALA A 13 -5.73 14.84 4.52
C ALA A 13 -4.28 14.72 3.99
N ASN A 14 -3.29 14.89 4.87
CA ASN A 14 -1.88 14.78 4.53
C ASN A 14 -1.46 13.31 4.33
N GLU A 15 -2.02 12.42 5.13
CA GLU A 15 -1.79 10.97 5.10
C GLU A 15 -2.37 10.37 3.82
N THR A 16 -3.59 10.79 3.45
CA THR A 16 -4.22 10.44 2.17
C THR A 16 -3.37 10.89 0.97
N HIS A 17 -2.77 12.08 1.01
CA HIS A 17 -1.98 12.57 -0.11
C HIS A 17 -0.68 11.77 -0.33
N ARG A 18 -0.03 11.33 0.75
CA ARG A 18 1.15 10.46 0.67
C ARG A 18 0.78 9.07 0.17
N LEU A 19 -0.33 8.51 0.67
CA LEU A 19 -0.87 7.25 0.19
C LEU A 19 -1.20 7.29 -1.31
N ASP A 20 -1.86 8.35 -1.80
CA ASP A 20 -2.19 8.51 -3.22
C ASP A 20 -0.94 8.41 -4.11
N ARG A 21 0.15 9.07 -3.72
CA ARG A 21 1.42 9.01 -4.46
C ARG A 21 2.01 7.61 -4.47
N ALA A 22 2.00 6.92 -3.33
CA ALA A 22 2.46 5.53 -3.24
C ALA A 22 1.61 4.60 -4.12
N ILE A 23 0.28 4.78 -4.15
CA ILE A 23 -0.64 4.01 -4.99
C ILE A 23 -0.35 4.25 -6.48
N VAL A 24 -0.09 5.50 -6.87
CA VAL A 24 0.29 5.83 -8.26
C VAL A 24 1.59 5.12 -8.63
N ALA A 25 2.61 5.15 -7.77
CA ALA A 25 3.88 4.49 -8.03
C ALA A 25 3.72 2.96 -8.21
N ILE A 26 2.96 2.32 -7.32
CA ILE A 26 2.66 0.87 -7.40
C ILE A 26 1.82 0.55 -8.65
N SER A 27 0.91 1.45 -9.06
CA SER A 27 0.10 1.25 -10.26
C SER A 27 0.93 1.34 -11.54
N VAL A 28 1.93 2.22 -11.58
CA VAL A 28 2.87 2.34 -12.71
C VAL A 28 3.81 1.14 -12.78
N ASN A 29 4.31 0.67 -11.63
CA ASN A 29 5.16 -0.51 -11.55
C ASN A 29 4.72 -1.43 -10.39
N PRO A 30 3.90 -2.45 -10.68
CA PRO A 30 3.42 -3.36 -9.64
C PRO A 30 4.52 -4.22 -8.99
N ALA A 31 5.71 -4.31 -9.61
CA ALA A 31 6.86 -5.05 -9.07
C ALA A 31 7.75 -4.20 -8.14
N LEU A 32 7.38 -2.95 -7.85
CA LEU A 32 8.17 -2.01 -7.05
C LEU A 32 8.39 -2.45 -5.60
N GLY A 33 7.39 -3.13 -5.00
CA GLY A 33 7.49 -3.68 -3.65
C GLY A 33 8.28 -4.98 -3.57
N THR A 34 8.93 -5.20 -2.43
CA THR A 34 9.70 -6.41 -2.11
C THR A 34 8.76 -7.59 -1.86
N GLU A 35 9.03 -8.75 -2.46
CA GLU A 35 8.22 -9.94 -2.22
C GLU A 35 8.38 -10.43 -0.78
N VAL A 36 7.26 -10.68 -0.11
CA VAL A 36 7.25 -11.24 1.25
C VAL A 36 7.38 -12.76 1.15
N PRO A 37 8.46 -13.36 1.69
CA PRO A 37 8.72 -14.79 1.53
C PRO A 37 7.56 -15.68 1.99
N GLY A 38 7.20 -16.67 1.18
CA GLY A 38 6.13 -17.62 1.50
C GLY A 38 4.71 -17.07 1.31
N THR A 39 4.56 -15.89 0.72
CA THR A 39 3.24 -15.28 0.43
C THR A 39 3.18 -14.72 -0.99
N LEU A 40 2.00 -14.28 -1.43
CA LEU A 40 1.82 -13.50 -2.67
C LEU A 40 1.88 -11.99 -2.42
N LEU A 41 2.21 -11.57 -1.19
CA LEU A 41 2.23 -10.17 -0.80
C LEU A 41 3.55 -9.51 -1.21
N ARG A 42 3.46 -8.22 -1.49
CA ARG A 42 4.57 -7.30 -1.70
C ARG A 42 4.54 -6.20 -0.65
N ASP A 43 5.73 -5.80 -0.24
CA ASP A 43 5.98 -4.78 0.76
C ASP A 43 6.69 -3.59 0.10
N TYR A 44 5.96 -2.49 -0.08
CA TYR A 44 6.50 -1.23 -0.58
C TYR A 44 6.71 -0.26 0.57
N VAL A 45 7.94 0.22 0.72
CA VAL A 45 8.32 1.22 1.71
C VAL A 45 8.81 2.45 0.97
N ASP A 46 8.14 3.57 1.19
CA ASP A 46 8.59 4.90 0.80
C ASP A 46 9.22 5.58 2.01
N GLU A 47 10.54 5.54 2.11
CA GLU A 47 11.29 6.15 3.21
C GLU A 47 11.31 7.69 3.13
N ILE A 48 11.04 8.27 1.96
CA ILE A 48 11.02 9.71 1.76
C ILE A 48 9.73 10.28 2.36
N ASP A 49 8.61 9.62 2.09
CA ASP A 49 7.30 10.06 2.55
C ASP A 49 6.83 9.35 3.84
N GLY A 50 7.57 8.36 4.35
CA GLY A 50 7.25 7.64 5.59
C GLY A 50 6.03 6.72 5.45
N VAL A 51 5.83 6.15 4.26
CA VAL A 51 4.66 5.33 3.93
C VAL A 51 5.07 3.88 3.71
N ARG A 52 4.35 2.93 4.30
CA ARG A 52 4.47 1.51 3.99
C ARG A 52 3.14 0.93 3.50
N VAL A 53 3.16 0.31 2.33
CA VAL A 53 2.01 -0.30 1.68
C VAL A 53 2.27 -1.79 1.47
N ILE A 54 1.41 -2.63 2.06
CA ILE A 54 1.37 -4.06 1.79
C ILE A 54 0.27 -4.33 0.78
N TYR A 55 0.62 -4.93 -0.36
CA TYR A 55 -0.33 -5.18 -1.45
C TYR A 55 -0.06 -6.53 -2.12
N TYR A 56 -0.98 -7.03 -2.92
CA TYR A 56 -0.69 -8.11 -3.86
C TYR A 56 -1.30 -7.82 -5.23
N VAL A 57 -0.68 -8.41 -6.25
CA VAL A 57 -1.08 -8.24 -7.64
C VAL A 57 -1.69 -9.54 -8.11
N THR A 58 -2.93 -9.50 -8.61
CA THR A 58 -3.57 -10.68 -9.19
C THR A 58 -2.98 -11.00 -10.56
N ALA A 59 -3.15 -12.24 -11.02
CA ALA A 59 -2.75 -12.63 -12.37
C ALA A 59 -3.44 -11.82 -13.49
N LEU A 60 -4.59 -11.18 -13.20
CA LEU A 60 -5.29 -10.28 -14.13
C LEU A 60 -4.80 -8.82 -14.06
N GLY A 61 -3.79 -8.53 -13.23
CA GLY A 61 -3.21 -7.19 -13.09
C GLY A 61 -3.96 -6.26 -12.11
N SER A 62 -4.92 -6.78 -11.35
CA SER A 62 -5.58 -5.99 -10.29
C SER A 62 -4.70 -5.90 -9.05
N ILE A 63 -4.52 -4.70 -8.52
CA ILE A 63 -3.77 -4.45 -7.28
C ILE A 63 -4.76 -4.42 -6.11
N THR A 64 -4.58 -5.30 -5.13
CA THR A 64 -5.33 -5.27 -3.87
C THR A 64 -4.41 -4.81 -2.76
N ILE A 65 -4.75 -3.70 -2.11
CA ILE A 65 -4.02 -3.14 -0.98
C ILE A 65 -4.57 -3.75 0.31
N VAL A 66 -3.69 -4.34 1.10
CA VAL A 66 -4.04 -5.10 2.31
C VAL A 66 -3.80 -4.28 3.57
N ALA A 67 -2.76 -3.44 3.59
CA ALA A 67 -2.46 -2.61 4.75
C ALA A 67 -1.70 -1.32 4.37
N TYR A 68 -1.95 -0.28 5.15
CA TYR A 68 -1.25 1.00 5.14
C TYR A 68 -0.71 1.28 6.55
N VAL A 69 0.56 1.69 6.64
CA VAL A 69 1.19 2.11 7.89
C VAL A 69 1.95 3.41 7.64
N GLU A 70 1.74 4.38 8.51
CA GLU A 70 2.55 5.59 8.61
C GLU A 70 3.47 5.49 9.81
N ALA A 71 4.69 6.02 9.63
CA ALA A 71 5.65 6.21 10.71
C ALA A 71 5.46 7.55 11.41
#